data_AF-A0A392RT72-F1
#
_entry.id   AF-A0A392RT72-F1
#
_cell.length_a   1.000
_cell.length_b   1.000
_cell.length_c   1.000
_cell.angle_alpha   90.00
_cell.angle_beta   90.00
_cell.angle_gamma   90.00
#
_symmetry.space_group_name_H-M   'P 1'
#
loop_
_entity.id
_entity.type
_entity.pdbx_description
1 polymer ?
#
loop_
_entity_poly.entity_id
_entity_poly.type
_entity_poly.pdbx_seq_one_letter_code
_entity_poly.pdbx_strand_id
1 'polypeptide(L)' 'MSGIDESVITHKLSISPTTKPVSQRKRKVGEERREAIAEEVAKLKEAGFIDEIKYPSWLANVVMVKKAN' A
#
# COMPACT_ATOMS: atom_id res chain seq x y z
N MET A 1 7.05 8.02 -16.37
CA MET A 1 6.28 7.29 -17.40
C MET A 1 6.08 8.22 -18.58
N SER A 2 6.67 7.91 -19.73
CA SER A 2 6.44 8.62 -20.99
C SER A 2 5.56 7.74 -21.86
N GLY A 3 4.25 7.70 -21.57
CA GLY A 3 3.33 6.87 -22.34
C GLY A 3 2.00 6.61 -21.63
N ILE A 4 0.93 6.80 -22.40
CA ILE A 4 -0.51 6.69 -22.07
C ILE A 4 -0.98 7.73 -21.05
N ASP A 5 -2.07 8.41 -21.39
CA ASP A 5 -2.69 9.44 -20.56
C ASP A 5 -3.14 8.85 -19.21
N GLU A 6 -2.81 9.52 -18.11
CA GLU A 6 -3.14 9.08 -16.75
C GLU A 6 -4.64 8.86 -16.54
N SER A 7 -5.49 9.62 -17.25
CA SER A 7 -6.95 9.45 -17.18
C SER A 7 -7.43 8.11 -17.73
N VAL A 8 -6.65 7.47 -18.60
CA VAL A 8 -6.97 6.17 -19.22
C VAL A 8 -6.50 5.01 -18.36
N ILE A 9 -5.32 5.13 -17.74
CA ILE A 9 -4.69 4.03 -16.97
C ILE A 9 -5.07 4.03 -15.48
N THR A 10 -5.53 5.16 -14.94
CA THR A 10 -5.81 5.28 -13.51
C THR A 10 -7.25 4.88 -13.19
N HIS A 11 -7.41 3.86 -12.35
CA HIS A 11 -8.71 3.53 -11.79
C HIS A 11 -9.07 4.45 -10.62
N LYS A 12 -10.29 5.01 -10.62
CA LYS A 12 -10.83 5.80 -9.51
C LYS A 12 -11.83 4.98 -8.73
N LEU A 13 -11.57 4.77 -7.45
CA LEU A 13 -12.51 4.12 -6.53
C LEU A 13 -13.71 5.03 -6.29
N SER A 14 -14.93 4.50 -6.43
CA SER A 14 -16.15 5.22 -6.08
C SER A 14 -16.38 5.14 -4.58
N ILE A 15 -16.03 6.21 -3.86
CA ILE A 15 -16.14 6.31 -2.39
C ILE A 15 -17.23 7.33 -2.05
N SER A 16 -18.11 7.00 -1.10
CA SER A 16 -19.13 7.95 -0.63
C SER A 16 -18.47 9.19 -0.01
N PRO A 17 -18.89 10.42 -0.38
CA PRO A 17 -18.34 11.67 0.18
C PRO A 17 -18.54 11.80 1.69
N THR A 18 -19.50 11.07 2.28
CA THR A 18 -19.79 11.11 3.72
C THR A 18 -18.88 10.20 4.54
N THR A 19 -18.09 9.34 3.88
CA THR A 19 -17.25 8.35 4.56
C THR A 19 -15.98 9.00 5.10
N LYS A 20 -15.70 8.82 6.38
CA LYS A 20 -14.48 9.33 7.02
C LYS A 20 -13.30 8.37 6.77
N PRO A 21 -12.10 8.88 6.47
CA PRO A 21 -10.90 8.06 6.37
C PRO A 21 -10.55 7.44 7.73
N VAL A 22 -10.03 6.21 7.71
CA VAL A 22 -9.67 5.47 8.93
C VAL A 22 -8.17 5.22 8.95
N SER A 23 -7.52 5.66 10.03
CA SER A 23 -6.14 5.30 10.34
C SER A 23 -6.13 4.13 11.32
N GLN A 24 -5.81 2.94 10.83
CA GLN A 24 -5.71 1.75 11.67
C GLN A 24 -4.46 1.82 12.55
N ARG A 25 -4.60 1.47 13.82
CA ARG A 25 -3.47 1.32 14.73
C ARG A 25 -2.52 0.25 14.19
N LYS A 26 -1.23 0.58 14.12
CA LYS A 26 -0.16 -0.33 13.69
C LYS A 26 -0.14 -1.58 14.58
N ARG A 27 -0.21 -2.76 13.96
CA ARG A 27 -0.07 -4.05 14.67
C ARG A 27 1.38 -4.29 15.09
N LYS A 28 1.57 -4.94 16.23
CA LYS A 28 2.89 -5.47 16.62
C LYS A 28 3.21 -6.66 15.72
N VAL A 29 4.36 -6.59 15.05
CA VAL A 29 4.86 -7.63 14.16
C VAL A 29 6.20 -8.11 14.72
N GLY A 30 6.39 -9.43 14.77
CA GLY A 30 7.66 -10.05 15.16
C GLY A 30 8.81 -9.62 14.23
N GLU A 31 10.04 -9.79 14.69
CA GLU A 31 11.23 -9.32 13.98
C GLU A 31 11.40 -9.95 12.60
N GLU A 32 11.37 -11.29 12.53
CA GLU A 32 11.43 -12.06 11.28
C GLU A 32 10.41 -11.56 10.24
N ARG A 33 9.16 -11.33 10.65
CA ARG A 33 8.11 -10.84 9.74
C ARG A 33 8.33 -9.39 9.34
N ARG A 34 8.99 -8.58 10.18
CA ARG A 34 9.29 -7.18 9.87
C ARG A 34 10.36 -7.07 8.80
N GLU A 35 11.38 -7.92 8.87
CA GLU A 35 12.42 -8.03 7.84
C GLU A 35 11.81 -8.44 6.51
N ALA A 36 11.00 -9.50 6.49
CA ALA A 36 10.29 -9.93 5.28
C ALA A 36 9.39 -8.83 4.67
N ILE A 37 8.68 -8.06 5.51
CA ILE A 37 7.89 -6.91 5.04
C ILE A 37 8.80 -5.84 4.41
N ALA A 38 9.94 -5.53 5.04
CA ALA A 38 10.85 -4.50 4.54
C ALA A 38 11.45 -4.88 3.17
N GLU A 39 11.84 -6.15 3.00
CA GLU A 39 12.33 -6.66 1.72
C GLU A 39 11.27 -6.58 0.62
N GLU A 40 10.03 -6.99 0.92
CA GLU A 40 8.95 -6.95 -0.07
C GLU A 40 8.56 -5.51 -0.45
N VAL A 41 8.51 -4.60 0.53
CA VAL A 41 8.28 -3.17 0.28
C VAL A 41 9.39 -2.59 -0.60
N ALA A 42 10.66 -2.96 -0.36
CA ALA A 42 11.77 -2.51 -1.20
C ALA A 42 11.61 -2.99 -2.65
N LYS A 43 11.26 -4.27 -2.87
CA LYS A 43 11.02 -4.82 -4.21
C LYS A 43 9.86 -4.12 -4.93
N LEU A 44 8.74 -3.87 -4.24
CA LEU A 44 7.58 -3.18 -4.81
C LEU A 44 7.91 -1.72 -5.16
N LYS A 45 8.74 -1.06 -4.34
CA LYS A 45 9.20 0.30 -4.60
C LYS A 45 10.16 0.36 -5.79
N GLU A 46 11.09 -0.59 -5.90
CA GLU A 46 12.01 -0.71 -7.03
C GLU A 46 11.27 -1.00 -8.35
N ALA A 47 10.21 -1.82 -8.30
CA ALA A 47 9.34 -2.09 -9.44
C ALA A 47 8.45 -0.88 -9.84
N GLY A 48 8.41 0.18 -9.03
CA GLY A 48 7.55 1.34 -9.26
C GLY A 48 6.06 1.07 -9.03
N PHE A 49 5.70 0.02 -8.27
CA PHE A 49 4.31 -0.27 -7.93
C PHE A 49 3.80 0.54 -6.74
N ILE A 50 4.69 0.95 -5.83
CA ILE A 50 4.34 1.75 -4.66
C ILE A 50 5.31 2.91 -4.49
N ASP A 51 4.79 4.00 -3.93
CA ASP A 51 5.54 5.21 -3.60
C ASP A 51 5.30 5.64 -2.15
N GLU A 52 6.21 6.45 -1.61
CA GLU A 52 6.11 6.96 -0.25
C GLU A 52 5.16 8.17 -0.18
N ILE A 53 4.18 8.13 0.74
CA ILE A 53 3.25 9.22 0.99
C ILE A 53 3.51 9.87 2.35
N LYS A 54 3.60 11.20 2.38
CA LYS A 54 3.76 11.97 3.62
C LYS A 54 2.39 12.34 4.19
N TYR A 55 2.21 12.11 5.49
CA TYR A 55 1.00 12.49 6.26
C TYR A 55 -0.33 11.94 5.71
N PRO A 56 -0.48 10.61 5.59
CA PRO A 56 -1.73 10.05 5.07
C PRO A 56 -2.88 10.23 6.07
N SER A 57 -4.08 10.55 5.55
CA SER A 57 -5.31 10.66 6.35
C SER A 57 -5.92 9.30 6.70
N TRP A 58 -5.47 8.24 6.05
CA TRP A 58 -5.89 6.85 6.26
C TRP A 58 -4.67 5.92 6.32
N LEU A 59 -4.80 4.80 7.03
CA LEU A 59 -3.71 3.82 7.15
C LEU A 59 -4.31 2.42 7.32
N ALA A 60 -3.81 1.46 6.54
CA ALA A 60 -4.18 0.06 6.66
C ALA A 60 -2.99 -0.77 7.16
N ASN A 61 -3.26 -1.81 7.95
CA ASN A 61 -2.21 -2.72 8.40
C ASN A 61 -1.78 -3.69 7.30
N VAL A 62 -0.47 -3.96 7.21
CA VAL A 62 0.08 -5.02 6.37
C VAL A 62 -0.17 -6.38 7.03
N VAL A 63 -0.62 -7.35 6.23
CA VAL A 63 -0.86 -8.73 6.67
C VAL A 63 -0.05 -9.67 5.79
N MET A 64 0.84 -10.44 6.41
CA MET A 64 1.59 -11.49 5.72
C MET A 64 0.70 -12.73 5.55
N VAL A 65 0.55 -13.18 4.32
CA VAL A 65 -0.16 -14.42 3.99
C VAL A 65 0.81 -15.34 3.25
N LYS A 66 0.84 -16.62 3.64
CA LYS A 66 1.60 -17.62 2.89
C LYS A 66 0.89 -17.84 1.55
N LYS A 67 1.60 -17.64 0.45
CA LYS A 67 1.10 -17.98 -0.87
C LYS A 67 0.88 -19.50 -0.91
N ALA A 68 -0.35 -19.93 -1.15
CA ALA A 68 -0.62 -21.32 -1.52
C ALA A 68 -0.08 -21.51 -2.93
N ASN A 69 0.70 -22.58 -3.14
CA ASN A 69 1.19 -22.95 -4.46
C ASN A 69 0.04 -23.33 -5.39
#